data_AF-A0A7C5QXR8-F1
#
_entry.id   AF-A0A7C5QXR8-F1
#
_cell.length_a   1.000
_cell.length_b   1.000
_cell.length_c   1.000
_cell.angle_alpha   90.00
_cell.angle_beta   90.00
_cell.angle_gamma   90.00
#
_symmetry.space_group_name_H-M   'P 1'
#
loop_
_entity.id
_entity.type
_entity.pdbx_description
1 polymer ?
#
loop_
_entity_poly.entity_id
_entity_poly.type
_entity_poly.pdbx_seq_one_letter_code
_entity_poly.pdbx_strand_id
1 'polypeptide(L)'
;MVKIAKVLFPVAVGTPFDYEIPPDLKLARGDFVYAPIGKQSKLGVVWDVFDDPKPKRKLKPVFEQKPCKPLNKELMKFVDFTAQYNCALPGMVLRMVIRSYKALEPSKMVTRYTPVNNIPLHGLSPARHKVLRLEGPWPLRASEIAQLAGVSPSVIKGMAAVGQLGSVREPMDPPFGRPNPDHDGRRFKLTAHQNLAAGELIKLVQRPGFMVALLDGVTGSGKTEVY
;
A
#
# COMPACT_ATOMS: atom_id res chain seq x y z
N MET A 1 -26.44 -14.38 22.86
CA MET A 1 -25.46 -13.29 22.96
C MET A 1 -25.12 -12.90 21.53
N VAL A 2 -25.38 -11.66 21.14
CA VAL A 2 -25.15 -11.19 19.77
C VAL A 2 -23.85 -10.40 19.77
N LYS A 3 -22.93 -10.77 18.87
CA LYS A 3 -21.69 -10.04 18.67
C LYS A 3 -21.97 -8.79 17.84
N ILE A 4 -21.51 -7.63 18.29
CA ILE A 4 -21.75 -6.34 17.65
C ILE A 4 -20.43 -5.68 17.30
N ALA A 5 -20.35 -5.16 16.07
CA ALA A 5 -19.28 -4.27 15.62
C ALA A 5 -19.79 -2.82 15.55
N LYS A 6 -19.06 -1.89 16.16
CA LYS A 6 -19.20 -0.45 15.89
C LYS A 6 -18.41 -0.12 14.64
N VAL A 7 -19.07 0.25 13.56
CA VAL A 7 -18.41 0.56 12.27
C VAL A 7 -18.47 2.05 12.00
N LEU A 8 -17.30 2.68 11.90
CA LEU A 8 -17.15 4.07 11.46
C LEU A 8 -16.98 4.09 9.94
N PHE A 9 -17.78 4.91 9.25
CA PHE A 9 -17.70 5.04 7.80
C PHE A 9 -17.02 6.35 7.40
N PRO A 10 -16.31 6.38 6.26
CA PRO A 10 -15.70 7.59 5.68
C PRO A 10 -16.74 8.53 5.03
N VAL A 11 -17.81 8.86 5.78
CA VAL A 11 -18.92 9.76 5.42
C VAL A 11 -19.18 10.76 6.56
N ALA A 12 -20.01 11.78 6.33
CA ALA A 12 -20.25 12.84 7.29
C ALA A 12 -21.11 12.37 8.49
N VAL A 13 -20.51 11.58 9.38
CA VAL A 13 -21.15 11.00 10.55
C VAL A 13 -20.31 11.25 11.80
N GLY A 14 -20.99 11.60 12.89
CA GLY A 14 -20.37 11.93 14.18
C GLY A 14 -19.98 10.73 15.02
N THR A 15 -20.60 9.56 14.78
CA THR A 15 -20.40 8.36 15.58
C THR A 15 -20.40 7.10 14.70
N PRO A 16 -19.72 6.02 15.12
CA PRO A 16 -19.88 4.70 14.53
C PRO A 16 -21.31 4.17 14.65
N PHE A 17 -21.73 3.29 13.73
CA PHE A 17 -23.01 2.59 13.79
C PHE A 17 -22.82 1.15 14.25
N ASP A 18 -23.82 0.60 14.94
CA ASP A 18 -23.78 -0.79 15.41
C ASP A 18 -24.30 -1.74 14.33
N TYR A 19 -23.55 -2.82 14.09
CA TYR A 19 -23.93 -3.92 13.20
C TYR A 19 -23.76 -5.25 13.92
N GLU A 20 -24.62 -6.20 13.58
CA GLU A 20 -24.43 -7.59 14.00
C GLU A 20 -23.23 -8.19 13.25
N ILE A 21 -22.43 -8.98 13.96
CA ILE A 21 -21.34 -9.77 13.39
C ILE A 21 -21.90 -11.17 13.09
N PRO A 22 -22.03 -11.54 11.79
CA PRO A 22 -22.42 -12.90 11.40
C PRO A 22 -21.52 -13.97 12.03
N PRO A 23 -22.03 -15.18 12.34
CA PRO A 23 -21.25 -16.24 13.00
C PRO A 23 -19.99 -16.69 12.24
N ASP A 24 -19.97 -16.53 10.93
CA ASP A 24 -18.87 -16.85 10.02
C ASP A 24 -17.77 -15.77 9.99
N LEU A 25 -18.05 -14.57 10.50
CA LEU A 25 -17.10 -13.46 10.55
C LEU A 25 -16.48 -13.33 11.94
N LYS A 26 -15.15 -13.17 11.97
CA LYS A 26 -14.38 -12.82 13.17
C LYS A 26 -13.76 -11.45 12.96
N LEU A 27 -14.38 -10.44 13.55
CA LEU A 27 -13.95 -9.05 13.42
C LEU A 27 -13.23 -8.59 14.69
N ALA A 28 -12.24 -7.73 14.49
CA ALA A 28 -11.49 -7.03 15.50
C ALA A 28 -11.42 -5.53 15.18
N ARG A 29 -11.02 -4.73 16.17
CA ARG A 29 -10.80 -3.30 16.00
C ARG A 29 -9.77 -3.02 14.90
N GLY A 30 -10.10 -2.10 14.01
CA GLY A 30 -9.31 -1.72 12.85
C GLY A 30 -9.66 -2.49 11.57
N ASP A 31 -10.44 -3.57 11.64
CA ASP A 31 -10.81 -4.32 10.44
C ASP A 31 -11.64 -3.48 9.48
N PHE A 32 -11.33 -3.61 8.20
CA PHE A 32 -12.11 -3.00 7.13
C PHE A 32 -13.26 -3.92 6.76
N VAL A 33 -14.47 -3.37 6.71
CA VAL A 33 -15.68 -4.15 6.45
C VAL A 33 -16.61 -3.45 5.48
N TYR A 34 -17.39 -4.22 4.73
CA TYR A 34 -18.54 -3.68 4.01
C TYR A 34 -19.80 -3.91 4.83
N ALA A 35 -20.59 -2.85 5.00
CA ALA A 35 -21.84 -2.88 5.75
C ALA A 35 -22.85 -1.90 5.15
N PRO A 36 -24.17 -2.11 5.38
CA PRO A 36 -25.20 -1.30 4.76
C PRO A 36 -25.36 0.06 5.43
N ILE A 37 -25.34 1.13 4.64
CA ILE A 37 -25.79 2.47 5.03
C ILE A 37 -26.96 2.90 4.14
N GLY A 38 -28.15 2.95 4.72
CA GLY A 38 -29.39 3.09 3.94
C GLY A 38 -29.56 1.91 2.96
N LYS A 39 -29.50 2.21 1.66
CA LYS A 39 -29.61 1.24 0.54
C LYS A 39 -28.25 0.85 -0.06
N GLN A 40 -27.15 1.47 0.37
CA GLN A 40 -25.83 1.26 -0.21
C GLN A 40 -24.98 0.35 0.67
N SER A 41 -24.14 -0.48 0.06
CA SER A 41 -23.01 -1.11 0.74
C SER A 41 -21.83 -0.14 0.72
N LYS A 42 -21.23 0.15 1.88
CA LYS A 42 -20.05 1.01 1.98
C LYS A 42 -18.95 0.34 2.79
N LEU A 43 -17.71 0.67 2.43
CA LEU A 43 -16.54 0.33 3.22
C LEU A 43 -16.51 1.19 4.48
N GLY A 44 -16.37 0.57 5.64
CA GLY A 44 -16.12 1.21 6.93
C GLY A 44 -15.01 0.49 7.68
N VAL A 45 -14.68 0.99 8.87
CA VAL A 45 -13.69 0.41 9.78
C VAL A 45 -14.36 0.06 11.10
N VAL A 46 -14.09 -1.13 11.62
CA VAL A 46 -14.53 -1.57 12.94
C VAL A 46 -13.81 -0.74 14.00
N TRP A 47 -14.53 0.19 14.62
CA TRP A 47 -14.05 1.03 15.70
C TRP A 47 -14.03 0.30 17.04
N ASP A 48 -15.02 -0.57 17.28
CA ASP A 48 -15.12 -1.39 18.48
C ASP A 48 -15.88 -2.69 18.24
N VAL A 49 -15.68 -3.68 19.12
CA VAL A 49 -16.43 -4.94 19.12
C VAL A 49 -16.85 -5.26 20.55
N PHE A 50 -18.11 -5.63 20.74
CA PHE A 50 -18.64 -6.00 22.05
C PHE A 50 -19.78 -7.01 21.92
N ASP A 51 -20.09 -7.69 23.01
CA ASP A 51 -21.20 -8.62 23.09
C ASP A 51 -22.42 -7.96 23.75
N ASP A 52 -23.61 -8.14 23.16
CA ASP A 52 -24.88 -7.74 23.76
C ASP A 52 -25.74 -8.97 24.05
N PRO A 53 -26.05 -9.26 25.33
CA PRO A 53 -26.89 -10.41 25.69
C PRO A 53 -28.36 -10.23 25.28
N LYS A 54 -28.86 -8.99 25.15
CA LYS A 54 -30.27 -8.68 24.82
C LYS A 54 -30.37 -7.40 23.97
N PRO A 55 -30.04 -7.47 22.66
CA PRO A 55 -30.14 -6.32 21.79
C PRO A 55 -31.59 -5.81 21.72
N LYS A 56 -31.80 -4.56 22.13
CA LYS A 56 -33.12 -3.91 22.14
C LYS A 56 -33.67 -3.59 20.75
N ARG A 57 -32.84 -3.71 19.71
CA ARG A 57 -33.15 -3.37 18.31
C ARG A 57 -32.60 -4.43 17.37
N LYS A 58 -33.30 -4.66 16.25
CA LYS A 58 -32.82 -5.51 15.17
C LYS A 58 -31.69 -4.81 14.42
N LEU A 59 -30.48 -5.34 14.50
CA LEU A 59 -29.32 -4.81 13.79
C LEU A 59 -29.25 -5.39 12.37
N LYS A 60 -28.68 -4.62 11.45
CA LYS A 60 -28.29 -5.16 10.14
C LYS A 60 -26.94 -5.87 10.31
N PRO A 61 -26.66 -6.93 9.54
CA PRO A 61 -25.38 -7.61 9.60
C PRO A 61 -24.28 -6.82 8.87
N VAL A 62 -23.04 -7.03 9.27
CA VAL A 62 -21.87 -6.80 8.40
C VAL A 62 -21.92 -7.77 7.22
N PHE A 63 -21.59 -7.31 6.01
CA PHE A 63 -21.63 -8.16 4.81
C PHE A 63 -20.36 -8.97 4.62
N GLU A 64 -19.21 -8.32 4.71
CA GLU A 64 -17.91 -8.98 4.50
C GLU A 64 -16.78 -8.21 5.18
N GLN A 65 -15.72 -8.93 5.53
CA GLN A 65 -14.43 -8.36 5.93
C GLN A 65 -13.53 -8.25 4.70
N LYS A 66 -12.90 -7.08 4.49
CA LYS A 66 -11.95 -6.89 3.40
C LYS A 66 -10.63 -7.59 3.74
N PRO A 67 -10.03 -8.39 2.85
CA PRO A 67 -8.82 -9.18 3.13
C PRO A 67 -7.57 -8.29 3.07
N CYS A 68 -7.43 -7.39 4.04
CA CYS A 68 -6.32 -6.44 4.15
C CYS A 68 -5.89 -6.28 5.61
N LYS A 69 -4.75 -5.65 5.84
CA LYS A 69 -4.28 -5.39 7.21
C LYS A 69 -5.25 -4.40 7.90
N PRO A 70 -5.57 -4.62 9.19
CA PRO A 70 -6.41 -3.70 9.93
C PRO A 70 -5.75 -2.33 10.08
N LEU A 71 -6.57 -1.29 10.22
CA LEU A 71 -6.11 0.05 10.55
C LEU A 71 -5.41 0.04 11.91
N ASN A 72 -4.24 0.66 11.99
CA ASN A 72 -3.47 0.74 13.23
C ASN A 72 -4.29 1.44 14.33
N LYS A 73 -4.31 0.86 15.53
CA LYS A 73 -4.94 1.41 16.73
C LYS A 73 -4.47 2.84 17.05
N GLU A 74 -3.19 3.14 16.88
CA GLU A 74 -2.65 4.49 17.11
C GLU A 74 -3.19 5.50 16.09
N LEU A 75 -3.37 5.06 14.83
CA LEU A 75 -4.00 5.89 13.80
C LEU A 75 -5.50 6.09 14.07
N MET A 76 -6.20 5.08 14.60
CA MET A 76 -7.58 5.24 15.05
C MET A 76 -7.69 6.27 16.18
N LYS A 77 -6.83 6.19 17.20
CA LYS A 77 -6.77 7.22 18.26
C LYS A 77 -6.46 8.61 17.69
N PHE A 78 -5.56 8.69 16.71
CA PHE A 78 -5.24 9.95 16.04
C PHE A 78 -6.42 10.51 15.24
N VAL A 79 -7.24 9.65 14.61
CA VAL A 79 -8.50 10.06 13.97
C VAL A 79 -9.47 10.63 15.00
N ASP A 80 -9.67 9.96 16.13
CA ASP A 80 -10.53 10.43 17.22
C ASP A 80 -10.05 11.78 17.77
N PHE A 81 -8.75 11.88 18.08
CA PHE A 81 -8.12 13.12 18.55
C PHE A 81 -8.27 14.26 17.54
N THR A 82 -7.97 14.01 16.27
CA THR A 82 -8.04 15.03 15.22
C THR A 82 -9.47 15.52 15.03
N ALA A 83 -10.45 14.61 15.05
CA ALA A 83 -11.86 14.94 14.96
C ALA A 83 -12.31 15.82 16.13
N GLN A 84 -11.97 15.41 17.36
CA GLN A 84 -12.31 16.14 18.58
C GLN A 84 -11.65 17.52 18.63
N TYR A 85 -10.34 17.59 18.39
CA TYR A 85 -9.56 18.83 18.48
C TYR A 85 -10.03 19.89 17.47
N ASN A 86 -10.41 19.46 16.26
CA ASN A 86 -10.84 20.36 15.19
C ASN A 86 -12.36 20.52 15.09
N CYS A 87 -13.13 20.01 16.06
CA CYS A 87 -14.60 20.00 16.01
C CYS A 87 -15.15 19.43 14.69
N ALA A 88 -14.48 18.41 14.14
CA ALA A 88 -14.81 17.77 12.87
C ALA A 88 -15.50 16.41 13.09
N LEU A 89 -16.26 15.95 12.10
CA LEU A 89 -16.89 14.63 12.16
C LEU A 89 -15.82 13.52 11.99
N PRO A 90 -15.75 12.51 12.86
CA PRO A 90 -14.75 11.44 12.76
C PRO A 90 -14.78 10.71 11.41
N GLY A 91 -15.97 10.52 10.82
CA GLY A 91 -16.08 9.93 9.49
C GLY A 91 -15.46 10.79 8.38
N MET A 92 -15.40 12.12 8.52
CA MET A 92 -14.68 13.00 7.58
C MET A 92 -13.17 12.90 7.74
N VAL A 93 -12.69 12.79 8.98
CA VAL A 93 -11.26 12.57 9.24
C VAL A 93 -10.82 11.19 8.72
N LEU A 94 -11.62 10.14 8.98
CA LEU A 94 -11.38 8.80 8.46
C LEU A 94 -11.35 8.76 6.92
N ARG A 95 -12.16 9.58 6.25
CA ARG A 95 -12.14 9.70 4.78
C ARG A 95 -10.80 10.20 4.24
N MET A 96 -10.09 11.05 4.99
CA MET A 96 -8.75 11.50 4.61
C MET A 96 -7.73 10.37 4.75
N VAL A 97 -7.86 9.55 5.80
CA VAL A 97 -7.02 8.37 6.03
C VAL A 97 -7.24 7.31 4.94
N ILE A 98 -8.50 7.07 4.56
CA ILE A 98 -8.89 6.04 3.59
C ILE A 98 -9.31 6.68 2.27
N ARG A 99 -8.37 7.38 1.60
CA ARG A 99 -8.68 8.08 0.34
C ARG A 99 -8.85 7.13 -0.86
N SER A 100 -8.10 6.03 -0.89
CA SER A 100 -8.14 5.05 -1.99
C SER A 100 -8.52 3.66 -1.49
N TYR A 101 -9.80 3.32 -1.60
CA TYR A 101 -10.29 2.00 -1.19
C TYR A 101 -9.68 0.85 -2.00
N LYS A 102 -9.35 1.09 -3.26
CA LYS A 102 -8.69 0.12 -4.15
C LYS A 102 -7.25 -0.17 -3.75
N ALA A 103 -6.58 0.75 -3.04
CA ALA A 103 -5.23 0.51 -2.53
C ALA A 103 -5.19 -0.57 -1.43
N LEU A 104 -6.34 -0.93 -0.86
CA LEU A 104 -6.46 -2.03 0.10
C LEU A 104 -6.65 -3.38 -0.57
N GLU A 105 -6.78 -3.43 -1.90
CA GLU A 105 -6.86 -4.69 -2.65
C GLU A 105 -5.46 -5.20 -2.96
N PRO A 106 -5.28 -6.53 -3.09
CA PRO A 106 -4.04 -7.09 -3.57
C PRO A 106 -3.64 -6.46 -4.91
N SER A 107 -2.35 -6.17 -5.08
CA SER A 107 -1.85 -5.64 -6.35
C SER A 107 -2.16 -6.63 -7.48
N LYS A 108 -2.53 -6.09 -8.64
CA LYS A 108 -2.90 -6.91 -9.80
C LYS A 108 -1.69 -7.70 -10.26
N MET A 109 -1.89 -8.99 -10.52
CA MET A 109 -0.84 -9.83 -11.09
C MET A 109 -0.65 -9.49 -12.57
N VAL A 110 0.60 -9.25 -12.96
CA VAL A 110 1.03 -9.03 -14.35
C VAL A 110 1.99 -10.13 -14.78
N THR A 111 1.99 -10.45 -16.07
CA THR A 111 3.02 -11.32 -16.65
C THR A 111 4.14 -10.44 -17.20
N ARG A 112 5.35 -10.73 -16.76
CA ARG A 112 6.57 -10.15 -17.31
C ARG A 112 7.40 -11.22 -17.99
N TYR A 113 8.23 -10.79 -18.93
CA TYR A 113 9.02 -11.65 -19.79
C TYR A 113 10.49 -11.26 -19.73
N THR A 114 11.35 -12.27 -19.85
CA THR A 114 12.81 -12.14 -19.94
C THR A 114 13.29 -13.04 -21.08
N PRO A 115 14.22 -12.60 -21.94
CA PRO A 115 14.87 -13.45 -22.91
C PRO A 115 15.52 -14.63 -22.22
N VAL A 116 15.33 -15.82 -22.78
CA VAL A 116 16.13 -16.97 -22.35
C VAL A 116 17.54 -16.79 -22.92
N ASN A 117 18.55 -17.03 -22.10
CA ASN A 117 19.94 -16.97 -22.55
C ASN A 117 20.21 -18.04 -23.62
N ASN A 118 21.12 -17.75 -24.56
CA ASN A 118 21.62 -18.69 -25.57
C ASN A 118 20.57 -19.23 -26.57
N ILE A 119 19.52 -18.46 -26.89
CA ILE A 119 18.60 -18.83 -27.96
C ILE A 119 19.30 -18.71 -29.32
N PRO A 120 19.28 -19.75 -30.17
CA PRO A 120 19.79 -19.66 -31.54
C PRO A 120 19.03 -18.57 -32.33
N LEU A 121 19.79 -17.62 -32.89
CA LEU A 121 19.21 -16.52 -33.68
C LEU A 121 18.88 -16.95 -35.13
N HIS A 122 19.44 -18.06 -35.60
CA HIS A 122 19.22 -18.54 -36.96
C HIS A 122 17.76 -18.94 -37.21
N GLY A 123 17.21 -18.53 -38.37
CA GLY A 123 15.84 -18.86 -38.78
C GLY A 123 14.74 -18.06 -38.07
N LEU A 124 15.09 -17.06 -37.24
CA LEU A 124 14.11 -16.20 -36.59
C LEU A 124 13.62 -15.08 -37.51
N SER A 125 12.36 -14.68 -37.36
CA SER A 125 11.85 -13.51 -38.08
C SER A 125 12.57 -12.22 -37.64
N PRO A 126 12.57 -11.17 -38.48
CA PRO A 126 13.17 -9.87 -38.12
C PRO A 126 12.59 -9.29 -36.82
N ALA A 127 11.30 -9.51 -36.56
CA ALA A 127 10.65 -9.05 -35.33
C ALA A 127 11.19 -9.74 -34.07
N ARG A 128 11.45 -11.05 -34.12
CA ARG A 128 12.01 -11.81 -32.99
C ARG A 128 13.47 -11.42 -32.73
N HIS A 129 14.24 -11.17 -33.78
CA HIS A 129 15.60 -10.63 -33.67
C HIS A 129 15.64 -9.30 -32.92
N LYS A 130 14.72 -8.38 -33.22
CA LYS A 130 14.65 -7.08 -32.53
C LYS A 130 14.42 -7.24 -31.03
N VAL A 131 13.56 -8.17 -30.64
CA VAL A 131 13.28 -8.45 -29.21
C VAL A 131 14.50 -9.04 -28.50
N LEU A 132 15.18 -10.03 -29.09
CA LEU A 132 16.33 -10.70 -28.45
C LEU A 132 17.59 -9.82 -28.38
N ARG A 133 17.67 -8.74 -29.16
CA ARG A 133 18.77 -7.76 -29.10
C ARG A 133 18.56 -6.67 -28.05
N LEU A 134 17.41 -6.64 -27.35
CA LEU A 134 17.16 -5.63 -26.32
C LEU A 134 18.01 -5.90 -25.08
N GLU A 135 18.74 -4.88 -24.64
CA GLU A 135 19.38 -4.82 -23.33
C GLU A 135 18.48 -4.03 -22.37
N GLY A 136 17.31 -4.60 -22.07
CA GLY A 136 16.34 -3.98 -21.16
C GLY A 136 16.64 -4.27 -19.69
N PRO A 137 16.09 -3.48 -18.76
CA PRO A 137 15.99 -3.88 -17.36
C PRO A 137 14.93 -4.98 -17.24
N TRP A 138 15.31 -6.20 -17.60
CA TRP A 138 14.46 -7.39 -17.47
C TRP A 138 14.10 -7.65 -16.00
N PRO A 139 12.92 -8.22 -15.70
CA PRO A 139 11.83 -8.61 -16.59
C PRO A 139 10.89 -7.45 -16.96
N LEU A 140 10.26 -7.49 -18.16
CA LEU A 140 9.36 -6.44 -18.66
C LEU A 140 8.00 -6.97 -19.14
N ARG A 141 6.96 -6.14 -19.15
CA ARG A 141 5.64 -6.50 -19.70
C ARG A 141 5.71 -6.59 -21.22
N ALA A 142 4.82 -7.39 -21.83
CA ALA A 142 4.77 -7.54 -23.28
C ALA A 142 4.61 -6.22 -24.04
N SER A 143 3.84 -5.27 -23.50
CA SER A 143 3.66 -3.94 -24.10
C SER A 143 4.94 -3.10 -24.07
N GLU A 144 5.73 -3.22 -23.00
CA GLU A 144 7.00 -2.48 -22.83
C GLU A 144 8.05 -3.02 -23.79
N ILE A 145 8.17 -4.35 -23.90
CA ILE A 145 9.08 -5.02 -24.83
C ILE A 145 8.70 -4.69 -26.28
N ALA A 146 7.40 -4.76 -26.59
CA ALA A 146 6.88 -4.44 -27.91
C ALA A 146 7.20 -3.01 -28.32
N GLN A 147 7.04 -2.06 -27.41
CA GLN A 147 7.40 -0.65 -27.63
C GLN A 147 8.91 -0.47 -27.84
N LEU A 148 9.75 -1.06 -27.00
CA LEU A 148 11.21 -0.96 -27.10
C LEU A 148 11.75 -1.59 -28.40
N ALA A 149 11.20 -2.73 -28.83
CA ALA A 149 11.62 -3.42 -30.05
C ALA A 149 10.93 -2.88 -31.32
N GLY A 150 9.92 -2.02 -31.20
CA GLY A 150 9.11 -1.56 -32.34
C GLY A 150 8.37 -2.70 -33.04
N VAL A 151 7.73 -3.59 -32.26
CA VAL A 151 6.97 -4.75 -32.75
C VAL A 151 5.58 -4.83 -32.10
N SER A 152 4.73 -5.75 -32.55
CA SER A 152 3.43 -6.00 -31.91
C SER A 152 3.56 -6.85 -30.64
N PRO A 153 2.74 -6.63 -29.59
CA PRO A 153 2.69 -7.49 -28.40
C PRO A 153 2.40 -8.98 -28.69
N SER A 154 1.80 -9.31 -29.85
CA SER A 154 1.58 -10.71 -30.26
C SER A 154 2.89 -11.45 -30.52
N VAL A 155 3.94 -10.76 -30.96
CA VAL A 155 5.28 -11.32 -31.16
C VAL A 155 5.84 -11.85 -29.83
N ILE A 156 5.67 -11.08 -28.74
CA ILE A 156 6.19 -11.42 -27.41
C ILE A 156 5.46 -12.65 -26.87
N LYS A 157 4.13 -12.70 -26.99
CA LYS A 157 3.34 -13.88 -26.60
C LYS A 157 3.74 -15.12 -27.40
N GLY A 158 3.93 -14.96 -28.71
CA GLY A 158 4.37 -16.05 -29.59
C GLY A 158 5.77 -16.56 -29.24
N MET A 159 6.71 -15.66 -28.92
CA MET A 159 8.06 -16.02 -28.47
C MET A 159 8.03 -16.76 -27.12
N ALA A 160 7.22 -16.29 -26.17
CA ALA A 160 7.06 -16.98 -24.89
C ALA A 160 6.48 -18.40 -25.06
N ALA A 161 5.50 -18.57 -25.96
CA ALA A 161 4.89 -19.89 -26.23
C ALA A 161 5.88 -20.93 -26.79
N VAL A 162 6.92 -20.49 -27.51
CA VAL A 162 7.97 -21.37 -28.04
C VAL A 162 9.23 -21.40 -27.16
N GLY A 163 9.15 -20.92 -25.92
CA GLY A 163 10.26 -20.95 -24.95
C GLY A 163 11.40 -19.96 -25.22
N GLN A 164 11.20 -19.00 -26.13
CA GLN A 164 12.20 -17.95 -26.43
C GLN A 164 12.16 -16.81 -25.41
N LEU A 165 11.11 -16.70 -24.62
CA LEU A 165 11.05 -15.80 -23.47
C LEU A 165 10.57 -16.60 -22.27
N GLY A 166 11.29 -16.51 -21.16
CA GLY A 166 10.77 -16.91 -19.86
C GLY A 166 9.66 -15.96 -19.45
N SER A 167 8.65 -16.46 -18.75
CA SER A 167 7.56 -15.64 -18.22
C SER A 167 7.41 -15.84 -16.73
N VAL A 168 7.26 -14.74 -16.00
CA VAL A 168 6.99 -14.74 -14.56
C VAL A 168 5.72 -13.95 -14.30
N ARG A 169 4.86 -14.48 -13.43
CA ARG A 169 3.64 -13.80 -12.99
C ARG A 169 3.87 -13.24 -11.60
N GLU A 170 3.84 -11.92 -11.48
CA GLU A 170 4.16 -11.21 -10.24
C GLU A 170 3.22 -10.02 -10.02
N PRO A 171 3.13 -9.47 -8.80
CA PRO A 171 2.36 -8.25 -8.56
C PRO A 171 2.89 -7.08 -9.39
N MET A 172 1.98 -6.24 -9.90
CA MET A 172 2.34 -5.01 -10.62
C MET A 172 3.17 -4.07 -9.76
N ASP A 173 2.77 -3.95 -8.49
CA ASP A 173 3.40 -3.15 -7.46
C ASP A 173 3.78 -4.09 -6.31
N PRO A 174 4.94 -4.77 -6.38
CA PRO A 174 5.39 -5.62 -5.29
C PRO A 174 5.70 -4.76 -4.05
N PRO A 175 5.61 -5.33 -2.84
CA PRO A 175 6.08 -4.65 -1.63
C PRO A 175 7.54 -4.20 -1.79
N PHE A 176 7.87 -3.01 -1.26
CA PHE A 176 9.26 -2.57 -1.20
C PHE A 176 10.12 -3.58 -0.46
N GLY A 177 11.36 -3.75 -0.92
CA GLY A 177 12.37 -4.55 -0.23
C GLY A 177 12.69 -3.98 1.16
N ARG A 178 13.43 -4.73 1.97
CA ARG A 178 13.96 -4.21 3.23
C ARG A 178 14.95 -3.08 2.92
N PRO A 179 14.78 -1.87 3.49
CA PRO A 179 15.77 -0.81 3.35
C PRO A 179 17.14 -1.29 3.85
N ASN A 180 18.21 -0.98 3.11
CA ASN A 180 19.58 -1.23 3.57
C ASN A 180 20.07 0.00 4.36
N PRO A 181 20.23 -0.11 5.70
CA PRO A 181 20.66 1.03 6.53
C PRO A 181 22.09 1.48 6.23
N ASP A 182 22.92 0.58 5.71
CA ASP A 182 24.32 0.86 5.36
C ASP A 182 24.48 1.35 3.92
N HIS A 183 23.37 1.52 3.18
CA HIS A 183 23.41 2.06 1.84
C HIS A 183 23.77 3.54 1.90
N ASP A 184 25.07 3.83 1.75
CA ASP A 184 25.58 5.18 1.90
C ASP A 184 25.05 6.12 0.82
N GLY A 185 24.71 5.62 -0.38
CA GLY A 185 23.91 6.23 -1.47
C GLY A 185 24.35 7.62 -1.96
N ARG A 186 25.32 8.21 -1.27
CA ARG A 186 25.70 9.60 -1.32
C ARG A 186 26.87 9.72 -2.26
N ARG A 187 26.66 10.47 -3.34
CA ARG A 187 27.75 10.98 -4.19
C ARG A 187 28.41 12.23 -3.58
N PHE A 188 28.05 12.59 -2.36
CA PHE A 188 28.46 13.82 -1.68
C PHE A 188 28.97 13.54 -0.28
N LYS A 189 29.82 14.43 0.23
CA LYS A 189 30.29 14.40 1.62
C LYS A 189 29.51 15.41 2.44
N LEU A 190 29.11 15.01 3.64
CA LEU A 190 28.54 15.94 4.61
C LEU A 190 29.62 16.90 5.11
N THR A 191 29.24 18.17 5.28
CA THR A 191 30.03 19.18 5.97
C THR A 191 30.16 18.85 7.46
N ALA A 192 31.07 19.53 8.17
CA ALA A 192 31.23 19.36 9.61
C ALA A 192 29.92 19.62 10.38
N HIS A 193 29.19 20.69 10.05
CA HIS A 193 27.92 21.02 10.69
C HIS A 193 26.83 19.98 10.43
N GLN A 194 26.75 19.44 9.22
CA GLN A 194 25.79 18.38 8.88
C GLN A 194 26.12 17.07 9.60
N ASN A 195 27.40 16.71 9.72
CA ASN A 195 27.80 15.53 10.50
C ASN A 195 27.45 15.67 11.98
N LEU A 196 27.63 16.86 12.57
CA LEU A 196 27.21 17.15 13.94
C LEU A 196 25.69 16.99 14.09
N ALA A 197 24.90 17.59 13.19
CA ALA A 197 23.44 17.51 13.22
C ALA A 197 22.95 16.05 13.04
N ALA A 198 23.49 15.32 12.08
CA ALA A 198 23.17 13.91 11.86
C ALA A 198 23.52 13.05 13.09
N GLY A 199 24.66 13.32 13.74
CA GLY A 199 25.06 12.66 14.99
C GLY A 199 24.05 12.87 16.11
N GLU A 200 23.52 14.09 16.28
CA GLU A 200 22.46 14.36 17.26
C GLU A 200 21.14 13.65 16.91
N LEU A 201 20.74 13.62 15.63
CA LEU A 201 19.56 12.88 15.20
C LEU A 201 19.69 11.37 15.47
N ILE A 202 20.87 10.78 15.21
CA ILE A 202 21.15 9.36 15.53
C ILE A 202 21.00 9.12 17.03
N LYS A 203 21.55 10.00 17.87
CA LYS A 203 21.40 9.89 19.34
C LYS A 203 19.93 9.97 19.77
N LEU A 204 19.12 10.81 19.12
CA LEU A 204 17.68 10.91 19.42
C LEU A 204 16.94 9.62 19.05
N VAL A 205 17.21 9.04 17.87
CA VAL A 205 16.59 7.78 17.43
C VAL A 205 16.95 6.60 18.34
N GLN A 206 18.17 6.58 18.89
CA GLN A 206 18.61 5.54 19.81
C GLN A 206 17.99 5.62 21.20
N ARG A 207 17.42 6.78 21.59
CA ARG A 207 16.75 6.93 22.88
C ARG A 207 15.37 6.28 22.83
N PRO A 208 14.94 5.60 23.90
CA PRO A 208 13.58 5.10 23.98
C PRO A 208 12.58 6.26 24.08
N GLY A 209 11.43 6.11 23.43
CA GLY A 209 10.30 7.04 23.53
C GLY A 209 10.21 8.06 22.39
N PHE A 210 9.25 8.97 22.53
CA PHE A 210 8.99 10.02 21.54
C PHE A 210 10.02 11.14 21.66
N MET A 211 10.61 11.53 20.53
CA MET A 211 11.62 12.59 20.43
C MET A 211 11.21 13.59 19.36
N VAL A 212 11.53 14.86 19.59
CA VAL A 212 11.30 15.94 18.63
C VAL A 212 12.63 16.63 18.37
N ALA A 213 12.94 16.86 17.10
CA ALA A 213 14.11 17.60 16.65
C ALA A 213 13.67 18.75 15.74
N LEU A 214 14.31 19.90 15.87
CA LEU A 214 14.24 20.99 14.91
C LEU A 214 15.56 21.03 14.15
N LEU A 215 15.54 20.70 12.86
CA LEU A 215 16.69 20.89 11.97
C LEU A 215 16.55 22.24 11.27
N ASP A 216 17.15 23.26 11.87
CA ASP A 216 17.08 24.63 11.35
C ASP A 216 18.19 24.93 10.33
N GLY A 217 17.85 25.73 9.32
CA GLY A 217 18.78 26.17 8.28
C GLY A 217 18.05 26.79 7.09
N VAL A 218 18.71 27.71 6.39
CA VAL A 218 18.17 28.33 5.17
C VAL A 218 18.07 27.33 4.01
N THR A 219 17.33 27.66 2.96
CA THR A 219 17.31 26.86 1.71
C THR A 219 18.73 26.73 1.15
N GLY A 220 19.13 25.52 0.76
CA GLY A 220 20.49 25.27 0.28
C GLY A 220 21.54 25.05 1.38
N SER A 221 21.21 25.18 2.68
CA SER A 221 22.11 24.83 3.79
C SER A 221 22.38 23.33 3.94
N GLY A 222 21.73 22.53 3.10
CA GLY A 222 21.89 21.09 3.02
C GLY A 222 21.16 20.29 4.11
N LYS A 223 19.92 20.66 4.45
CA LYS A 223 19.06 19.90 5.38
C LYS A 223 18.64 18.56 4.79
N THR A 224 18.39 18.52 3.48
CA THR A 224 17.98 17.29 2.77
C THR A 224 19.08 16.23 2.81
N GLU A 225 20.34 16.64 2.82
CA GLU A 225 21.50 15.78 2.94
C GLU A 225 21.67 15.19 4.34
N VAL A 226 21.08 15.83 5.35
CA VAL A 226 21.07 15.35 6.76
C VAL A 226 19.92 14.37 7.01
N TYR A 227 18.77 14.55 6.35
CA TYR A 227 17.65 13.60 6.38
C TYR A 227 17.99 12.28 5.70
#